data_AF-A0A921KA76-F1
#
_entry.id   AF-A0A921KA76-F1
#
_cell.length_a   1.000
_cell.length_b   1.000
_cell.length_c   1.000
_cell.angle_alpha   90.00
_cell.angle_beta   90.00
_cell.angle_gamma   90.00
#
_symmetry.space_group_name_H-M   'P 1'
#
loop_
_entity.id
_entity.type
_entity.pdbx_description
1 polymer ?
#
loop_
_entity_poly.entity_id
_entity_poly.type
_entity_poly.pdbx_seq_one_letter_code
_entity_poly.pdbx_strand_id
1 'polypeptide(L)'
;MSIPVILASSSPSRRALLLQAGICPTIRVSRVDEDAVIRRFAANADMKVEDMPTEQRVMVLSRAKAHAVQAAYREQENTINRARRSTAIEERVNPLIGRTTTELLGGPLGTIAANPGLAGLKKGPLLIGSDSMFEFDGVAYGKPHTAEKAFERIAQMRGKSGTLWTGHTLIDLASGRELSEISSARVHFADYSDEEIRAYVETGEPLEVAGSFTLEGLGGAFIDSVSGDPHGIQGLSLPLVRQMATRLGFFWPDLWNLKRDKRGRLAINGDSRALLKHVSQPGDGFIDCACGHKHWGLHGAAGVLLFRRDTFTGEITHVALQRRAVWSIEGGTWGNPGGALSTGESPFEGGLREAWEEAGIAPQDIDIVGAHTEDHGPWAYTTLLAFERPGHSVKPHVTDNESIDVVWKRVSDVESLPLLSYFKADWLDDLHRARQISRAMATN
;
A
#
# COMPACT_ATOMS: atom_id res chain seq x y z
N MET A 1 -17.81 7.18 11.38
CA MET A 1 -16.75 7.15 10.34
C MET A 1 -16.77 5.78 9.72
N SER A 2 -16.54 5.68 8.41
CA SER A 2 -16.36 4.38 7.76
C SER A 2 -15.11 3.69 8.32
N ILE A 3 -15.14 2.37 8.37
CA ILE A 3 -14.02 1.54 8.79
C ILE A 3 -13.04 1.45 7.61
N PRO A 4 -11.74 1.75 7.80
CA PRO A 4 -10.76 1.63 6.73
C PRO A 4 -10.62 0.19 6.24
N VAL A 5 -10.47 0.01 4.93
CA VAL A 5 -10.20 -1.28 4.28
C VAL A 5 -8.82 -1.25 3.67
N ILE A 6 -8.03 -2.29 3.90
CA ILE A 6 -6.72 -2.48 3.29
C ILE A 6 -6.81 -3.68 2.34
N LEU A 7 -6.37 -3.50 1.10
CA LEU A 7 -6.27 -4.59 0.14
C LEU A 7 -4.79 -5.01 0.00
N ALA A 8 -4.48 -6.23 0.43
CA ALA A 8 -3.15 -6.85 0.30
C ALA A 8 -2.88 -7.36 -1.13
N SER A 9 -3.06 -6.51 -2.14
CA SER A 9 -2.97 -6.92 -3.55
C SER A 9 -2.66 -5.75 -4.48
N SER A 10 -1.82 -5.97 -5.48
CA SER A 10 -1.62 -5.06 -6.62
C SER A 10 -2.64 -5.26 -7.75
N SER A 11 -3.60 -6.18 -7.61
CA SER A 11 -4.54 -6.53 -8.68
C SER A 11 -5.52 -5.39 -8.99
N PRO A 12 -5.53 -4.87 -10.24
CA PRO A 12 -6.50 -3.85 -10.66
C PRO A 12 -7.95 -4.34 -10.56
N SER A 13 -8.22 -5.60 -10.91
CA SER A 13 -9.57 -6.19 -10.89
C SER A 13 -10.14 -6.30 -9.48
N ARG A 14 -9.33 -6.76 -8.50
CA ARG A 14 -9.76 -6.82 -7.09
C ARG A 14 -10.07 -5.45 -6.53
N ARG A 15 -9.26 -4.45 -6.88
CA ARG A 15 -9.50 -3.05 -6.52
C ARG A 15 -10.79 -2.54 -7.16
N ALA A 16 -10.99 -2.77 -8.45
CA ALA A 16 -12.19 -2.34 -9.18
C ALA A 16 -13.48 -2.90 -8.57
N LEU A 17 -13.49 -4.19 -8.19
CA LEU A 17 -14.62 -4.82 -7.50
C LEU A 17 -14.98 -4.09 -6.19
N LEU A 18 -13.98 -3.79 -5.35
CA LEU A 18 -14.21 -3.06 -4.10
C LEU A 18 -14.74 -1.64 -4.38
N LEU A 19 -14.17 -0.94 -5.36
CA LEU A 19 -14.61 0.40 -5.74
C LEU A 19 -16.08 0.39 -6.19
N GLN A 20 -16.47 -0.55 -7.04
CA GLN A 20 -17.87 -0.73 -7.48
C GLN A 20 -18.79 -1.08 -6.31
N ALA A 21 -18.29 -1.79 -5.30
CA ALA A 21 -19.00 -2.10 -4.05
C ALA A 21 -19.09 -0.92 -3.06
N GLY A 22 -18.61 0.28 -3.44
CA GLY A 22 -18.63 1.49 -2.60
C GLY A 22 -17.46 1.58 -1.61
N ILE A 23 -16.42 0.76 -1.80
CA ILE A 23 -15.26 0.64 -0.91
C ILE A 23 -14.01 1.08 -1.70
N CYS A 24 -13.40 2.18 -1.29
CA CYS A 24 -12.06 2.56 -1.71
C CYS A 24 -11.05 1.98 -0.72
N PRO A 25 -10.36 0.87 -1.06
CA PRO A 25 -9.33 0.33 -0.19
C PRO A 25 -8.07 1.19 -0.27
N THR A 26 -7.29 1.11 0.79
CA THR A 26 -5.87 1.43 0.79
C THR A 26 -5.10 0.23 0.22
N ILE A 27 -4.34 0.41 -0.86
CA ILE A 27 -3.58 -0.67 -1.49
C ILE A 27 -2.26 -0.91 -0.77
N ARG A 28 -2.00 -2.14 -0.34
CA ARG A 28 -0.71 -2.56 0.26
C ARG A 28 -0.20 -3.80 -0.43
N VAL A 29 0.92 -3.71 -1.13
CA VAL A 29 1.48 -4.86 -1.84
C VAL A 29 2.26 -5.73 -0.87
N SER A 30 1.85 -6.99 -0.72
CA SER A 30 2.38 -7.91 0.30
C SER A 30 3.80 -8.42 0.06
N ARG A 31 4.36 -8.25 -1.15
CA ARG A 31 5.71 -8.71 -1.57
C ARG A 31 6.07 -10.11 -1.02
N VAL A 32 5.25 -11.12 -1.35
CA VAL A 32 5.42 -12.51 -0.89
C VAL A 32 6.12 -13.33 -1.98
N ASP A 33 7.12 -14.13 -1.60
CA ASP A 33 7.66 -15.22 -2.43
C ASP A 33 6.66 -16.39 -2.40
N GLU A 34 5.80 -16.45 -3.41
CA GLU A 34 4.71 -17.42 -3.51
C GLU A 34 5.23 -18.87 -3.59
N ASP A 35 6.33 -19.10 -4.32
CA ASP A 35 6.94 -20.41 -4.47
C ASP A 35 7.58 -20.91 -3.17
N ALA A 36 8.23 -20.03 -2.41
CA ALA A 36 8.74 -20.37 -1.09
C ALA A 36 7.61 -20.70 -0.10
N VAL A 37 6.50 -19.95 -0.16
CA VAL A 37 5.33 -20.20 0.67
C VAL A 37 4.71 -21.57 0.38
N ILE A 38 4.49 -21.89 -0.90
CA ILE A 38 3.94 -23.19 -1.33
C ILE A 38 4.89 -24.33 -0.91
N ARG A 39 6.19 -24.21 -1.21
CA ARG A 39 7.18 -25.24 -0.82
C ARG A 39 7.20 -25.50 0.68
N ARG A 40 7.19 -24.44 1.49
CA ARG A 40 7.19 -24.55 2.95
C ARG A 40 5.92 -25.21 3.46
N PHE A 41 4.75 -24.85 2.90
CA PHE A 41 3.50 -25.48 3.29
C PHE A 41 3.49 -26.97 2.92
N ALA A 42 3.89 -27.31 1.70
CA ALA A 42 3.93 -28.68 1.22
C ALA A 42 4.85 -29.56 2.10
N ALA A 43 6.04 -29.07 2.43
CA ALA A 43 6.96 -29.76 3.34
C ALA A 43 6.37 -29.98 4.74
N ASN A 44 5.69 -28.98 5.30
CA ASN A 44 5.05 -29.10 6.62
C ASN A 44 3.86 -30.07 6.63
N ALA A 45 3.22 -30.27 5.47
CA ALA A 45 2.09 -31.17 5.30
C ALA A 45 2.50 -32.55 4.76
N ASP A 46 3.80 -32.85 4.68
CA ASP A 46 4.37 -34.09 4.12
C ASP A 46 3.81 -34.43 2.72
N MET A 47 3.67 -33.41 1.88
CA MET A 47 3.19 -33.53 0.49
C MET A 47 4.20 -32.95 -0.49
N LYS A 48 4.18 -33.45 -1.73
CA LYS A 48 4.91 -32.79 -2.82
C LYS A 48 4.14 -31.56 -3.30
N VAL A 49 4.85 -30.58 -3.85
CA VAL A 49 4.23 -29.35 -4.34
C VAL A 49 3.28 -29.64 -5.48
N GLU A 50 3.65 -30.52 -6.40
CA GLU A 50 2.84 -30.96 -7.53
C GLU A 50 1.51 -31.59 -7.11
N ASP A 51 1.48 -32.29 -5.98
CA ASP A 51 0.29 -32.99 -5.48
C ASP A 51 -0.63 -32.06 -4.67
N MET A 52 -0.21 -30.82 -4.39
CA MET A 52 -1.00 -29.87 -3.60
C MET A 52 -2.21 -29.39 -4.39
N PRO A 53 -3.45 -29.59 -3.88
CA PRO A 53 -4.69 -29.15 -4.55
C PRO A 53 -4.71 -27.64 -4.79
N THR A 54 -5.25 -27.20 -5.93
CA THR A 54 -5.31 -25.78 -6.32
C THR A 54 -6.01 -24.93 -5.26
N GLU A 55 -7.11 -25.43 -4.71
CA GLU A 55 -7.86 -24.82 -3.61
C GLU A 55 -6.99 -24.55 -2.37
N GLN A 56 -6.10 -25.47 -2.01
CA GLN A 56 -5.18 -25.28 -0.88
C GLN A 56 -4.11 -24.23 -1.22
N ARG A 57 -3.61 -24.21 -2.47
CA ARG A 57 -2.58 -23.25 -2.91
C ARG A 57 -3.08 -21.82 -2.76
N VAL A 58 -4.25 -21.51 -3.31
CA VAL A 58 -4.83 -20.16 -3.24
C VAL A 58 -5.15 -19.76 -1.80
N MET A 59 -5.58 -20.71 -0.96
CA MET A 59 -5.83 -20.46 0.46
C MET A 59 -4.55 -20.07 1.20
N VAL A 60 -3.49 -20.85 1.05
CA VAL A 60 -2.20 -20.60 1.69
C VAL A 60 -1.60 -19.28 1.22
N LEU A 61 -1.67 -18.98 -0.08
CA LEU A 61 -1.18 -17.73 -0.64
C LEU A 61 -1.99 -16.52 -0.18
N SER A 62 -3.33 -16.61 -0.14
CA SER A 62 -4.17 -15.51 0.35
C SER A 62 -3.83 -15.14 1.79
N ARG A 63 -3.57 -16.15 2.64
CA ARG A 63 -3.15 -15.97 4.04
C ARG A 63 -1.76 -15.37 4.13
N ALA A 64 -0.79 -15.89 3.38
CA ALA A 64 0.57 -15.36 3.39
C ALA A 64 0.61 -13.88 2.96
N LYS A 65 -0.18 -13.50 1.95
CA LYS A 65 -0.31 -12.11 1.50
C LYS A 65 -0.89 -11.20 2.59
N ALA A 66 -1.96 -11.63 3.26
CA ALA A 66 -2.54 -10.89 4.39
C ALA A 66 -1.53 -10.76 5.55
N HIS A 67 -0.88 -11.84 5.95
CA HIS A 67 0.08 -11.82 7.06
C HIS A 67 1.30 -10.94 6.78
N ALA A 68 1.82 -10.92 5.55
CA ALA A 68 2.94 -10.06 5.20
C ALA A 68 2.58 -8.57 5.37
N VAL A 69 1.38 -8.16 4.95
CA VAL A 69 0.89 -6.80 5.18
C VAL A 69 0.63 -6.56 6.67
N GLN A 70 -0.01 -7.48 7.39
CA GLN A 70 -0.21 -7.37 8.84
C GLN A 70 1.11 -7.17 9.60
N ALA A 71 2.16 -7.91 9.23
CA ALA A 71 3.48 -7.78 9.83
C ALA A 71 4.07 -6.38 9.60
N ALA A 72 3.93 -5.82 8.40
CA ALA A 72 4.38 -4.45 8.11
C ALA A 72 3.67 -3.41 8.99
N TYR A 73 2.36 -3.53 9.19
CA TYR A 73 1.61 -2.66 10.11
C TYR A 73 2.06 -2.80 11.57
N ARG A 74 2.35 -4.03 12.02
CA ARG A 74 2.89 -4.26 13.37
C ARG A 74 4.28 -3.64 13.54
N GLU A 75 5.14 -3.71 12.53
CA GLU A 75 6.45 -3.06 12.60
C GLU A 75 6.34 -1.54 12.63
N GLN A 76 5.43 -0.94 11.87
CA GLN A 76 5.12 0.49 11.98
C GLN A 76 4.67 0.84 13.40
N GLU A 77 3.72 0.08 13.97
CA GLU A 77 3.23 0.30 15.33
C GLU A 77 4.37 0.14 16.37
N ASN A 78 5.24 -0.86 16.22
CA ASN A 78 6.40 -1.04 17.07
C ASN A 78 7.34 0.16 17.01
N THR A 79 7.61 0.70 15.82
CA THR A 79 8.45 1.89 15.63
C THR A 79 7.82 3.13 16.25
N ILE A 80 6.51 3.31 16.08
CA ILE A 80 5.76 4.41 16.71
C ILE A 80 5.80 4.28 18.24
N ASN A 81 5.64 3.07 18.78
CA ASN A 81 5.70 2.82 20.21
C ASN A 81 7.11 3.04 20.79
N ARG A 82 8.17 2.80 20.01
CA ARG A 82 9.54 3.21 20.40
C ARG A 82 9.67 4.73 20.40
N ALA A 83 9.18 5.39 19.36
CA ALA A 83 9.22 6.85 19.26
C ALA A 83 8.55 7.50 20.49
N ARG A 84 7.39 7.01 20.92
CA ARG A 84 6.66 7.47 22.14
C ARG A 84 7.51 7.46 23.43
N ARG A 85 8.60 6.69 23.49
CA ARG A 85 9.45 6.51 24.67
C ARG A 85 10.76 7.30 24.61
N SER A 86 11.07 7.92 23.48
CA SER A 86 12.31 8.69 23.25
C SER A 86 12.06 10.17 23.41
N THR A 87 12.97 10.95 24.00
CA THR A 87 12.90 12.43 24.04
C THR A 87 12.84 13.03 22.63
N ALA A 88 11.93 13.98 22.40
CA ALA A 88 11.74 14.58 21.07
C ALA A 88 11.38 16.06 21.14
N ILE A 89 11.58 16.75 20.02
CA ILE A 89 11.10 18.10 19.79
C ILE A 89 9.91 18.00 18.83
N GLU A 90 8.77 18.56 19.24
CA GLU A 90 7.63 18.79 18.38
C GLU A 90 7.47 20.28 18.15
N GLU A 91 7.39 20.68 16.89
CA GLU A 91 7.15 22.06 16.51
C GLU A 91 6.01 22.14 15.49
N ARG A 92 5.01 22.96 15.81
CA ARG A 92 3.90 23.26 14.90
C ARG A 92 3.96 24.73 14.52
N VAL A 93 4.06 24.99 13.21
CA VAL A 93 4.10 26.33 12.64
C VAL A 93 2.84 26.53 11.82
N ASN A 94 2.09 27.60 12.11
CA ASN A 94 1.00 28.05 11.25
C ASN A 94 1.41 29.32 10.50
N PRO A 95 1.77 29.23 9.21
CA PRO A 95 2.25 30.38 8.45
C PRO A 95 1.18 31.44 8.19
N LEU A 96 -0.11 31.11 8.32
CA LEU A 96 -1.20 32.08 8.11
C LEU A 96 -1.37 33.06 9.27
N ILE A 97 -0.99 32.66 10.49
CA ILE A 97 -1.18 33.46 11.70
C ILE A 97 0.11 33.67 12.49
N GLY A 98 1.25 33.20 11.98
CA GLY A 98 2.57 33.36 12.60
C GLY A 98 2.70 32.71 13.98
N ARG A 99 1.92 31.66 14.26
CA ARG A 99 1.99 30.94 15.54
C ARG A 99 2.96 29.78 15.44
N THR A 100 3.95 29.78 16.32
CA THR A 100 4.89 28.68 16.52
C THR A 100 4.75 28.18 17.95
N THR A 101 4.45 26.90 18.11
CA THR A 101 4.54 26.21 19.41
C THR A 101 5.66 25.18 19.32
N THR A 102 6.72 25.40 20.09
CA THR A 102 7.86 24.47 20.22
C THR A 102 7.83 23.90 21.63
N GLU A 103 7.60 22.59 21.77
CA GLU A 103 7.64 21.91 23.06
C GLU A 103 8.74 20.86 23.07
N LEU A 104 9.64 20.95 24.05
CA LEU A 104 10.53 19.85 24.44
C LEU A 104 9.67 18.86 25.24
N LEU A 105 9.17 17.85 24.55
CA LEU A 105 8.39 16.80 25.17
C LEU A 105 9.31 15.64 25.57
N GLY A 106 8.93 14.90 26.61
CA GLY A 106 9.50 13.58 26.93
C GLY A 106 9.28 12.52 25.85
N GLY A 107 8.81 12.94 24.67
CA GLY A 107 8.79 12.24 23.39
C GLY A 107 7.82 12.87 22.40
N PRO A 108 7.65 12.32 21.17
CA PRO A 108 6.74 12.84 20.13
C PRO A 108 5.24 12.65 20.49
N LEU A 109 4.95 12.60 21.79
CA LEU A 109 3.67 12.29 22.40
C LEU A 109 2.56 13.26 22.00
N GLY A 110 2.85 14.53 21.70
CA GLY A 110 1.83 15.53 21.36
C GLY A 110 1.09 15.19 20.08
N THR A 111 1.80 15.06 18.95
CA THR A 111 1.21 14.67 17.66
C THR A 111 0.58 13.27 17.73
N ILE A 112 1.24 12.29 18.35
CA ILE A 112 0.75 10.90 18.40
C ILE A 112 -0.50 10.77 19.30
N ALA A 113 -0.57 11.50 20.43
CA ALA A 113 -1.75 11.47 21.30
C ALA A 113 -2.93 12.21 20.68
N ALA A 114 -2.69 13.30 19.94
CA ALA A 114 -3.73 14.05 19.25
C ALA A 114 -4.36 13.26 18.08
N ASN A 115 -3.56 12.41 17.42
CA ASN A 115 -4.03 11.53 16.35
C ASN A 115 -3.46 10.11 16.54
N PRO A 116 -4.22 9.22 17.23
CA PRO A 116 -3.75 7.87 17.53
C PRO A 116 -3.68 6.95 16.29
N GLY A 117 -4.14 7.43 15.13
CA GLY A 117 -4.05 6.70 13.87
C GLY A 117 -4.92 5.44 13.82
N LEU A 118 -4.52 4.52 12.94
CA LEU A 118 -5.15 3.23 12.73
C LEU A 118 -4.96 2.30 13.93
N ALA A 119 -3.81 2.39 14.62
CA ALA A 119 -3.53 1.62 15.84
C ALA A 119 -4.50 1.93 17.00
N GLY A 120 -5.14 3.10 17.02
CA GLY A 120 -6.14 3.48 18.02
C GLY A 120 -7.54 2.92 17.79
N LEU A 121 -7.79 2.25 16.67
CA LEU A 121 -9.11 1.75 16.33
C LEU A 121 -9.51 0.57 17.23
N LYS A 122 -10.73 0.59 17.74
CA LYS A 122 -11.30 -0.57 18.47
C LYS A 122 -11.69 -1.72 17.53
N LYS A 123 -11.75 -1.44 16.24
CA LYS A 123 -12.20 -2.35 15.18
C LYS A 123 -11.72 -1.82 13.83
N GLY A 124 -11.13 -2.71 13.05
CA GLY A 124 -10.44 -2.38 11.81
C GLY A 124 -9.04 -1.78 12.06
N PRO A 125 -8.30 -1.44 10.98
CA PRO A 125 -8.71 -1.60 9.59
C PRO A 125 -8.98 -3.05 9.21
N LEU A 126 -9.93 -3.27 8.30
CA LEU A 126 -10.20 -4.59 7.76
C LEU A 126 -9.22 -4.87 6.62
N LEU A 127 -8.27 -5.77 6.87
CA LEU A 127 -7.30 -6.22 5.89
C LEU A 127 -7.84 -7.40 5.08
N ILE A 128 -7.73 -7.33 3.76
CA ILE A 128 -8.18 -8.35 2.81
C ILE A 128 -6.97 -8.85 2.01
N GLY A 129 -6.59 -10.11 2.20
CA GLY A 129 -5.70 -10.86 1.32
C GLY A 129 -6.50 -11.76 0.38
N SER A 130 -6.03 -11.92 -0.85
CA SER A 130 -6.65 -12.82 -1.82
C SER A 130 -5.66 -13.34 -2.85
N ASP A 131 -5.90 -14.56 -3.29
CA ASP A 131 -5.15 -15.22 -4.35
C ASP A 131 -6.10 -16.03 -5.26
N SER A 132 -5.72 -16.24 -6.52
CA SER A 132 -6.58 -16.89 -7.51
C SER A 132 -5.78 -17.72 -8.51
N MET A 133 -6.26 -18.91 -8.82
CA MET A 133 -5.68 -19.81 -9.82
C MET A 133 -6.77 -20.47 -10.65
N PHE A 134 -6.51 -20.64 -11.94
CA PHE A 134 -7.40 -21.38 -12.84
C PHE A 134 -6.94 -22.83 -12.93
N GLU A 135 -7.80 -23.79 -12.64
CA GLU A 135 -7.53 -25.21 -12.73
C GLU A 135 -8.20 -25.80 -13.98
N PHE A 136 -7.41 -26.50 -14.78
CA PHE A 136 -7.86 -27.16 -15.99
C PHE A 136 -7.24 -28.56 -16.08
N ASP A 137 -8.07 -29.59 -16.24
CA ASP A 137 -7.65 -31.00 -16.27
C ASP A 137 -6.68 -31.39 -15.12
N GLY A 138 -6.95 -30.86 -13.91
CA GLY A 138 -6.15 -31.12 -12.70
C GLY A 138 -4.87 -30.29 -12.58
N VAL A 139 -4.61 -29.37 -13.51
CA VAL A 139 -3.40 -28.54 -13.54
C VAL A 139 -3.76 -27.07 -13.28
N ALA A 140 -3.05 -26.44 -12.35
CA ALA A 140 -3.18 -25.01 -12.09
C ALA A 140 -2.43 -24.17 -13.14
N TYR A 141 -3.15 -23.29 -13.84
CA TYR A 141 -2.64 -22.31 -14.78
C TYR A 141 -2.49 -20.94 -14.11
N GLY A 142 -1.23 -20.52 -13.98
CA GLY A 142 -0.87 -19.12 -13.75
C GLY A 142 -0.92 -18.29 -15.03
N LYS A 143 -0.26 -17.14 -15.04
CA LYS A 143 -0.14 -16.30 -16.24
C LYS A 143 0.74 -16.98 -17.32
N PRO A 144 0.38 -16.92 -18.62
CA PRO A 144 1.18 -17.55 -19.66
C PRO A 144 2.45 -16.76 -20.02
N HIS A 145 2.44 -15.43 -19.88
CA HIS A 145 3.51 -14.48 -20.20
C HIS A 145 3.99 -14.42 -21.67
N THR A 146 3.84 -15.50 -22.44
CA THR A 146 4.21 -15.55 -23.86
C THR A 146 3.02 -15.91 -24.73
N ALA A 147 3.04 -15.42 -25.97
CA ALA A 147 1.98 -15.65 -26.94
C ALA A 147 1.80 -17.14 -27.26
N GLU A 148 2.89 -17.89 -27.33
CA GLU A 148 2.89 -19.33 -27.63
C GLU A 148 2.18 -20.12 -26.54
N LYS A 149 2.52 -19.84 -25.26
CA LYS A 149 1.87 -20.47 -24.11
C LYS A 149 0.41 -20.07 -23.98
N ALA A 150 0.08 -18.82 -24.30
CA ALA A 150 -1.30 -18.35 -24.29
C ALA A 150 -2.12 -19.10 -25.35
N PHE A 151 -1.62 -19.19 -26.58
CA PHE A 151 -2.27 -19.94 -27.67
C PHE A 151 -2.48 -21.41 -27.29
N GLU A 152 -1.44 -22.09 -26.81
CA GLU A 152 -1.51 -23.51 -26.42
C GLU A 152 -2.60 -23.75 -25.36
N ARG A 153 -2.63 -22.94 -24.30
CA ARG A 153 -3.63 -23.08 -23.22
C ARG A 153 -5.04 -22.77 -23.70
N ILE A 154 -5.23 -21.69 -24.48
CA ILE A 154 -6.55 -21.32 -25.00
C ILE A 154 -7.08 -22.40 -25.94
N ALA A 155 -6.22 -22.98 -26.79
CA ALA A 155 -6.58 -24.08 -27.67
C ALA A 155 -7.00 -25.34 -26.88
N GLN A 156 -6.32 -25.65 -25.77
CA GLN A 156 -6.67 -26.79 -24.92
C GLN A 156 -8.03 -26.62 -24.21
N MET A 157 -8.43 -25.39 -23.90
CA MET A 157 -9.69 -25.07 -23.20
C MET A 157 -10.93 -25.05 -24.11
N ARG A 158 -10.76 -24.98 -25.44
CA ARG A 158 -11.85 -24.91 -26.44
C ARG A 158 -12.92 -25.97 -26.17
N GLY A 159 -14.18 -25.53 -26.11
CA GLY A 159 -15.35 -26.41 -25.93
C GLY A 159 -15.35 -27.19 -24.60
N LYS A 160 -14.48 -26.84 -23.65
CA LYS A 160 -14.32 -27.53 -22.36
C LYS A 160 -14.60 -26.58 -21.20
N SER A 161 -14.38 -27.06 -19.98
CA SER A 161 -14.55 -26.26 -18.77
C SER A 161 -13.41 -26.45 -17.79
N GLY A 162 -13.08 -25.40 -17.05
CA GLY A 162 -12.18 -25.47 -15.90
C GLY A 162 -12.75 -24.72 -14.71
N THR A 163 -12.07 -24.82 -13.57
CA THR A 163 -12.51 -24.23 -12.29
C THR A 163 -11.56 -23.13 -11.88
N LEU A 164 -12.07 -21.91 -11.70
CA LEU A 164 -11.31 -20.88 -11.01
C LEU A 164 -11.50 -21.02 -9.50
N TRP A 165 -10.40 -21.11 -8.78
CA TRP A 165 -10.34 -21.09 -7.32
C TRP A 165 -9.83 -19.73 -6.86
N THR A 166 -10.50 -19.13 -5.88
CA THR A 166 -10.04 -17.88 -5.26
C THR A 166 -10.11 -17.99 -3.74
N GLY A 167 -8.95 -17.85 -3.08
CA GLY A 167 -8.84 -17.79 -1.63
C GLY A 167 -9.01 -16.36 -1.11
N HIS A 168 -9.62 -16.23 0.06
CA HIS A 168 -9.85 -14.97 0.78
C HIS A 168 -9.33 -15.10 2.20
N THR A 169 -8.63 -14.08 2.68
CA THR A 169 -8.25 -13.95 4.09
C THR A 169 -8.61 -12.55 4.57
N LEU A 170 -9.42 -12.48 5.62
CA LEU A 170 -9.81 -11.24 6.27
C LEU A 170 -9.18 -11.19 7.67
N ILE A 171 -8.55 -10.07 7.99
CA ILE A 171 -7.94 -9.82 9.30
C ILE A 171 -8.47 -8.49 9.83
N ASP A 172 -9.05 -8.50 11.03
CA ASP A 172 -9.29 -7.29 11.81
C ASP A 172 -7.98 -6.90 12.49
N LEU A 173 -7.32 -5.83 12.01
CA LEU A 173 -6.01 -5.45 12.55
C LEU A 173 -6.06 -5.03 14.02
N ALA A 174 -7.17 -4.46 14.49
CA ALA A 174 -7.33 -4.05 15.90
C ALA A 174 -7.39 -5.24 16.86
N SER A 175 -8.14 -6.29 16.51
CA SER A 175 -8.30 -7.46 17.39
C SER A 175 -7.38 -8.63 17.06
N GLY A 176 -6.76 -8.62 15.87
CA GLY A 176 -5.98 -9.73 15.32
C GLY A 176 -6.83 -10.92 14.87
N ARG A 177 -8.16 -10.86 14.96
CA ARG A 177 -9.05 -11.95 14.53
C ARG A 177 -8.98 -12.14 13.01
N GLU A 178 -8.89 -13.39 12.59
CA GLU A 178 -8.72 -13.79 11.19
C GLU A 178 -9.82 -14.79 10.77
N LEU A 179 -10.23 -14.70 9.51
CA LEU A 179 -10.96 -15.76 8.82
C LEU A 179 -10.37 -15.95 7.43
N SER A 180 -10.29 -17.20 6.99
CA SER A 180 -9.94 -17.53 5.62
C SER A 180 -10.97 -18.50 5.05
N GLU A 181 -11.43 -18.24 3.83
CA GLU A 181 -12.41 -19.07 3.12
C GLU A 181 -12.08 -19.06 1.62
N ILE A 182 -12.67 -20.00 0.88
CA ILE A 182 -12.47 -20.14 -0.57
C ILE A 182 -13.80 -20.00 -1.32
N SER A 183 -13.75 -19.38 -2.50
CA SER A 183 -14.82 -19.40 -3.50
C SER A 183 -14.36 -20.11 -4.76
N SER A 184 -15.30 -20.67 -5.52
CA SER A 184 -15.01 -21.24 -6.84
C SER A 184 -16.08 -20.94 -7.88
N ALA A 185 -15.65 -20.96 -9.13
CA ALA A 185 -16.53 -20.85 -10.28
C ALA A 185 -16.02 -21.74 -11.41
N ARG A 186 -16.92 -22.50 -12.03
CA ARG A 186 -16.64 -23.26 -13.25
C ARG A 186 -16.96 -22.40 -14.47
N VAL A 187 -15.97 -22.28 -15.34
CA VAL A 187 -16.03 -21.52 -16.59
C VAL A 187 -16.16 -22.51 -17.74
N HIS A 188 -17.20 -22.34 -18.57
CA HIS A 188 -17.44 -23.14 -19.76
C HIS A 188 -17.06 -22.33 -20.99
N PHE A 189 -16.11 -22.82 -21.77
CA PHE A 189 -15.60 -22.15 -22.96
C PHE A 189 -16.35 -22.58 -24.22
N ALA A 190 -16.55 -21.61 -25.11
CA ALA A 190 -17.15 -21.84 -26.41
C ALA A 190 -16.25 -22.69 -27.32
N ASP A 191 -16.81 -23.15 -28.44
CA ASP A 191 -16.05 -23.74 -29.54
C ASP A 191 -15.63 -22.63 -30.53
N TYR A 192 -14.40 -22.14 -30.38
CA TYR A 192 -13.81 -21.03 -31.16
C TYR A 192 -12.66 -21.49 -32.05
N SER A 193 -12.40 -20.84 -33.17
CA SER A 193 -11.37 -21.26 -34.15
C SER A 193 -9.93 -20.90 -33.74
N ASP A 194 -8.92 -21.49 -34.39
CA ASP A 194 -7.51 -21.12 -34.17
C ASP A 194 -7.24 -19.66 -34.58
N GLU A 195 -7.93 -19.15 -35.59
CA GLU A 195 -7.85 -17.77 -36.05
C GLU A 195 -8.34 -16.79 -34.97
N GLU A 196 -9.44 -17.12 -34.30
CA GLU A 196 -9.96 -16.32 -33.18
C GLU A 196 -8.97 -16.30 -32.01
N ILE A 197 -8.33 -17.45 -31.70
CA ILE A 197 -7.31 -17.51 -30.65
C ILE A 197 -6.11 -16.62 -31.01
N ARG A 198 -5.60 -16.69 -32.24
CA ARG A 198 -4.46 -15.85 -32.67
C ARG A 198 -4.81 -14.37 -32.54
N ALA A 199 -5.98 -13.96 -33.03
CA ALA A 199 -6.45 -12.59 -32.92
C ALA A 199 -6.57 -12.13 -31.46
N TYR A 200 -7.07 -12.99 -30.57
CA TYR A 200 -7.15 -12.67 -29.14
C TYR A 200 -5.76 -12.53 -28.50
N VAL A 201 -4.84 -13.45 -28.80
CA VAL A 201 -3.46 -13.41 -28.29
C VAL A 201 -2.71 -12.16 -28.76
N GLU A 202 -2.92 -11.73 -30.01
CA GLU A 202 -2.34 -10.51 -30.58
C GLU A 202 -2.74 -9.23 -29.80
N THR A 203 -3.87 -9.24 -29.10
CA THR A 203 -4.28 -8.09 -28.27
C THR A 203 -3.43 -7.91 -27.02
N GLY A 204 -2.71 -8.94 -26.61
CA GLY A 204 -1.90 -8.97 -25.38
C GLY A 204 -2.71 -9.16 -24.09
N GLU A 205 -4.04 -9.04 -24.10
CA GLU A 205 -4.90 -9.27 -22.93
C GLU A 205 -4.65 -10.63 -22.24
N PRO A 206 -4.55 -11.78 -22.96
CA PRO A 206 -4.41 -13.07 -22.29
C PRO A 206 -3.04 -13.29 -21.63
N LEU A 207 -2.03 -12.45 -21.90
CA LEU A 207 -0.65 -12.70 -21.48
C LEU A 207 -0.42 -12.56 -19.97
N GLU A 208 -1.17 -11.64 -19.35
CA GLU A 208 -0.97 -11.22 -17.96
C GLU A 208 -2.10 -11.62 -17.00
N VAL A 209 -2.98 -12.54 -17.43
CA VAL A 209 -4.13 -13.02 -16.66
C VAL A 209 -4.06 -14.52 -16.43
N ALA A 210 -4.48 -14.96 -15.24
CA ALA A 210 -4.53 -16.38 -14.90
C ALA A 210 -5.57 -17.09 -15.77
N GLY A 211 -5.22 -18.26 -16.31
CA GLY A 211 -6.08 -18.99 -17.24
C GLY A 211 -6.19 -18.38 -18.65
N SER A 212 -5.51 -17.27 -18.96
CA SER A 212 -5.52 -16.64 -20.30
C SER A 212 -6.90 -16.10 -20.75
N PHE A 213 -7.78 -15.72 -19.83
CA PHE A 213 -9.06 -15.08 -20.17
C PHE A 213 -9.44 -13.98 -19.17
N THR A 214 -10.36 -13.11 -19.57
CA THR A 214 -11.04 -12.16 -18.69
C THR A 214 -12.55 -12.29 -18.84
N LEU A 215 -13.31 -12.10 -17.74
CA LEU A 215 -14.77 -12.21 -17.79
C LEU A 215 -15.43 -10.97 -18.42
N GLU A 216 -14.87 -9.79 -18.20
CA GLU A 216 -15.44 -8.50 -18.65
C GLU A 216 -14.68 -7.85 -19.81
N GLY A 217 -13.52 -8.42 -20.21
CA GLY A 217 -12.72 -7.93 -21.34
C GLY A 217 -13.00 -8.70 -22.63
N LEU A 218 -12.03 -8.73 -23.53
CA LEU A 218 -12.15 -9.39 -24.83
C LEU A 218 -12.35 -10.91 -24.71
N GLY A 219 -11.76 -11.52 -23.68
CA GLY A 219 -11.93 -12.95 -23.38
C GLY A 219 -13.36 -13.35 -23.04
N GLY A 220 -14.23 -12.41 -22.64
CA GLY A 220 -15.61 -12.70 -22.27
C GLY A 220 -16.44 -13.29 -23.41
N ALA A 221 -16.10 -12.96 -24.66
CA ALA A 221 -16.76 -13.51 -25.84
C ALA A 221 -16.45 -15.00 -26.09
N PHE A 222 -15.42 -15.55 -25.45
CA PHE A 222 -14.99 -16.95 -25.57
C PHE A 222 -15.60 -17.85 -24.48
N ILE A 223 -16.44 -17.29 -23.60
CA ILE A 223 -17.08 -17.98 -22.47
C ILE A 223 -18.57 -18.17 -22.76
N ASP A 224 -19.03 -19.42 -22.82
CA ASP A 224 -20.45 -19.76 -23.00
C ASP A 224 -21.25 -19.52 -21.72
N SER A 225 -20.71 -19.95 -20.58
CA SER A 225 -21.40 -19.82 -19.29
C SER A 225 -20.46 -19.93 -18.10
N VAL A 226 -20.95 -19.44 -16.96
CA VAL A 226 -20.29 -19.55 -15.66
C VAL A 226 -21.27 -20.18 -14.67
N SER A 227 -20.80 -21.15 -13.88
CA SER A 227 -21.54 -21.69 -12.74
C SER A 227 -20.73 -21.52 -11.45
N GLY A 228 -21.38 -21.17 -10.34
CA GLY A 228 -20.71 -20.85 -9.07
C GLY A 228 -20.61 -19.35 -8.82
N ASP A 229 -19.47 -18.87 -8.33
CA ASP A 229 -19.27 -17.46 -7.93
C ASP A 229 -18.60 -16.59 -9.01
N PRO A 230 -19.36 -15.77 -9.76
CA PRO A 230 -18.81 -14.94 -10.82
C PRO A 230 -17.86 -13.85 -10.31
N HIS A 231 -18.00 -13.36 -9.08
CA HIS A 231 -17.09 -12.36 -8.53
C HIS A 231 -15.71 -12.97 -8.20
N GLY A 232 -15.71 -14.23 -7.77
CA GLY A 232 -14.51 -15.04 -7.63
C GLY A 232 -13.68 -15.07 -8.91
N ILE A 233 -14.31 -15.05 -10.09
CA ILE A 233 -13.60 -15.02 -11.39
C ILE A 233 -12.71 -13.79 -11.55
N GLN A 234 -13.18 -12.64 -11.08
CA GLN A 234 -12.45 -11.38 -11.12
C GLN A 234 -11.39 -11.27 -10.00
N GLY A 235 -11.28 -12.31 -9.17
CA GLY A 235 -10.25 -12.46 -8.16
C GLY A 235 -10.67 -12.06 -6.74
N LEU A 236 -11.93 -11.70 -6.49
CA LEU A 236 -12.44 -11.42 -5.14
C LEU A 236 -13.95 -11.67 -5.03
N SER A 237 -14.36 -12.58 -4.16
CA SER A 237 -15.78 -12.89 -3.92
C SER A 237 -16.42 -11.88 -2.97
N LEU A 238 -17.09 -10.85 -3.50
CA LEU A 238 -17.77 -9.87 -2.62
C LEU A 238 -18.82 -10.51 -1.68
N PRO A 239 -19.66 -11.47 -2.10
CA PRO A 239 -20.61 -12.12 -1.20
C PRO A 239 -19.93 -12.88 -0.06
N LEU A 240 -18.85 -13.62 -0.34
CA LEU A 240 -18.11 -14.36 0.67
C LEU A 240 -17.36 -13.41 1.61
N VAL A 241 -16.68 -12.40 1.06
CA VAL A 241 -16.00 -11.35 1.85
C VAL A 241 -16.99 -10.65 2.78
N ARG A 242 -18.22 -10.35 2.32
CA ARG A 242 -19.29 -9.80 3.18
C ARG A 242 -19.69 -10.74 4.32
N GLN A 243 -19.86 -12.02 4.03
CA GLN A 243 -20.19 -13.03 5.05
C GLN A 243 -19.08 -13.18 6.09
N MET A 244 -17.83 -13.27 5.64
CA MET A 244 -16.64 -13.33 6.51
C MET A 244 -16.52 -12.07 7.37
N ALA A 245 -16.68 -10.88 6.78
CA ALA A 245 -16.67 -9.62 7.52
C ALA A 245 -17.76 -9.60 8.61
N THR A 246 -18.97 -10.08 8.29
CA THR A 246 -20.07 -10.21 9.25
C THR A 246 -19.73 -11.15 10.40
N ARG A 247 -19.09 -12.30 10.11
CA ARG A 247 -18.61 -13.26 11.14
C ARG A 247 -17.48 -12.69 12.00
N LEU A 248 -16.64 -11.81 11.46
CA LEU A 248 -15.69 -11.00 12.23
C LEU A 248 -16.38 -9.89 13.05
N GLY A 249 -17.67 -9.66 12.83
CA GLY A 249 -18.50 -8.71 13.55
C GLY A 249 -18.64 -7.37 12.85
N PHE A 250 -18.13 -7.19 11.62
CA PHE A 250 -18.30 -5.98 10.82
C PHE A 250 -19.72 -5.87 10.26
N PHE A 251 -20.30 -4.68 10.36
CA PHE A 251 -21.49 -4.35 9.59
C PHE A 251 -21.02 -3.87 8.21
N TRP A 252 -21.37 -4.59 7.15
CA TRP A 252 -20.83 -4.34 5.80
C TRP A 252 -20.93 -2.88 5.33
N PRO A 253 -22.06 -2.18 5.52
CA PRO A 253 -22.17 -0.76 5.15
C PRO A 253 -21.19 0.18 5.88
N ASP A 254 -20.64 -0.20 7.04
CA ASP A 254 -19.60 0.59 7.70
C ASP A 254 -18.30 0.65 6.87
N LEU A 255 -18.12 -0.26 5.91
CA LEU A 255 -16.97 -0.27 4.99
C LEU A 255 -17.15 0.70 3.81
N TRP A 256 -18.37 1.20 3.57
CA TRP A 256 -18.64 2.13 2.47
C TRP A 256 -18.06 3.51 2.76
N ASN A 257 -16.91 3.79 2.16
CA ASN A 257 -16.21 5.06 2.28
C ASN A 257 -16.27 5.92 1.01
N LEU A 258 -16.94 5.43 -0.05
CA LEU A 258 -17.24 6.21 -1.26
C LEU A 258 -18.62 6.86 -1.17
N LYS A 259 -18.73 8.09 -1.68
CA LYS A 259 -20.00 8.81 -1.83
C LYS A 259 -20.35 8.93 -3.31
N ARG A 260 -21.63 9.19 -3.62
CA ARG A 260 -22.04 9.52 -4.99
C ARG A 260 -21.92 11.02 -5.25
N ASP A 261 -21.43 11.39 -6.43
CA ASP A 261 -21.41 12.77 -6.92
C ASP A 261 -22.82 13.26 -7.29
N LYS A 262 -22.95 14.54 -7.68
CA LYS A 262 -24.22 15.14 -8.11
C LYS A 262 -24.85 14.46 -9.35
N ARG A 263 -24.10 13.62 -10.06
CA ARG A 263 -24.55 12.84 -11.24
C ARG A 263 -24.79 11.36 -10.88
N GLY A 264 -24.74 11.00 -9.61
CA GLY A 264 -24.98 9.65 -9.12
C GLY A 264 -23.80 8.69 -9.29
N ARG A 265 -22.62 9.13 -9.72
CA ARG A 265 -21.42 8.29 -9.90
C ARG A 265 -20.67 8.18 -8.59
N LEU A 266 -20.08 7.02 -8.28
CA LEU A 266 -19.18 6.90 -7.13
C LEU A 266 -18.01 7.87 -7.29
N ALA A 267 -17.62 8.49 -6.20
CA ALA A 267 -16.65 9.58 -6.16
C ALA A 267 -15.89 9.57 -4.84
N ILE A 268 -14.59 9.84 -4.93
CA ILE A 268 -13.75 10.18 -3.78
C ILE A 268 -13.89 11.70 -3.61
N ASN A 269 -14.39 12.15 -2.46
CA ASN A 269 -14.64 13.56 -2.17
C ASN A 269 -15.45 14.35 -3.23
N GLY A 270 -16.42 13.68 -3.87
CA GLY A 270 -17.31 14.32 -4.84
C GLY A 270 -16.71 14.47 -6.25
N ASP A 271 -15.47 14.04 -6.47
CA ASP A 271 -14.89 13.90 -7.81
C ASP A 271 -14.92 12.44 -8.31
N SER A 272 -15.79 12.18 -9.29
CA SER A 272 -15.85 10.90 -10.01
C SER A 272 -14.64 10.65 -10.91
N ARG A 273 -13.91 11.71 -11.30
CA ARG A 273 -12.69 11.61 -12.10
C ARG A 273 -11.52 11.18 -11.21
N ALA A 274 -11.60 11.29 -9.88
CA ALA A 274 -10.55 10.82 -8.97
C ALA A 274 -10.46 9.27 -8.88
N LEU A 275 -11.40 8.51 -9.47
CA LEU A 275 -11.25 7.06 -9.62
C LEU A 275 -10.23 6.66 -10.71
N LEU A 276 -9.48 7.64 -11.25
CA LEU A 276 -8.45 7.47 -12.28
C LEU A 276 -7.27 6.59 -11.81
N LYS A 277 -6.49 6.16 -12.81
CA LYS A 277 -5.32 5.25 -12.73
C LYS A 277 -4.23 5.64 -11.72
N HIS A 278 -4.29 6.83 -11.10
CA HIS A 278 -3.24 7.38 -10.23
C HIS A 278 -3.63 7.53 -8.75
N VAL A 279 -4.85 7.12 -8.35
CA VAL A 279 -5.23 7.07 -6.94
C VAL A 279 -4.96 5.66 -6.43
N SER A 280 -4.05 5.52 -5.47
CA SER A 280 -3.71 4.25 -4.82
C SER A 280 -4.45 4.10 -3.47
N GLN A 281 -4.90 5.21 -2.87
CA GLN A 281 -5.58 5.23 -1.57
C GLN A 281 -6.60 6.38 -1.43
N PRO A 282 -7.56 6.30 -0.49
CA PRO A 282 -8.59 7.33 -0.28
C PRO A 282 -8.07 8.75 0.01
N GLY A 283 -6.82 8.86 0.46
CA GLY A 283 -6.16 10.13 0.77
C GLY A 283 -5.63 10.89 -0.45
N ASP A 284 -5.50 10.24 -1.61
CA ASP A 284 -4.86 10.87 -2.77
C ASP A 284 -5.79 11.87 -3.45
N GLY A 285 -5.26 13.06 -3.70
CA GLY A 285 -5.99 14.13 -4.37
C GLY A 285 -5.49 15.50 -3.98
N PHE A 286 -5.97 16.51 -4.70
CA PHE A 286 -5.65 17.91 -4.42
C PHE A 286 -6.69 18.55 -3.52
N ILE A 287 -6.21 19.36 -2.57
CA ILE A 287 -7.03 20.27 -1.76
C ILE A 287 -6.60 21.72 -1.99
N ASP A 288 -7.58 22.62 -2.12
CA ASP A 288 -7.36 24.05 -2.13
C ASP A 288 -7.07 24.52 -0.70
N CYS A 289 -5.87 25.07 -0.48
CA CYS A 289 -5.40 25.43 0.83
C CYS A 289 -5.69 26.90 1.17
N ALA A 290 -5.83 27.20 2.45
CA ALA A 290 -6.00 28.56 2.94
C ALA A 290 -4.76 29.45 2.67
N CYS A 291 -3.60 28.88 2.35
CA CYS A 291 -2.41 29.62 1.91
C CYS A 291 -2.45 30.09 0.45
N GLY A 292 -3.51 29.77 -0.30
CA GLY A 292 -3.66 30.15 -1.70
C GLY A 292 -3.02 29.20 -2.72
N HIS A 293 -2.37 28.12 -2.26
CA HIS A 293 -1.81 27.06 -3.11
C HIS A 293 -2.65 25.78 -3.03
N LYS A 294 -2.41 24.86 -3.98
CA LYS A 294 -2.95 23.49 -3.92
C LYS A 294 -1.93 22.56 -3.28
N HIS A 295 -2.40 21.70 -2.38
CA HIS A 295 -1.57 20.63 -1.81
C HIS A 295 -2.10 19.27 -2.20
N TRP A 296 -1.18 18.30 -2.31
CA TRP A 296 -1.50 16.89 -2.48
C TRP A 296 -1.75 16.24 -1.12
N GLY A 297 -2.75 15.37 -1.03
CA GLY A 297 -3.16 14.68 0.20
C GLY A 297 -4.38 15.33 0.85
N LEU A 298 -5.52 14.68 0.72
CA LEU A 298 -6.83 15.15 1.20
C LEU A 298 -6.95 15.19 2.73
N HIS A 299 -6.06 14.48 3.43
CA HIS A 299 -6.02 14.39 4.89
C HIS A 299 -4.69 14.92 5.46
N GLY A 300 -3.94 15.70 4.67
CA GLY A 300 -2.55 16.05 4.96
C GLY A 300 -1.58 15.09 4.28
N ALA A 301 -0.30 15.32 4.52
CA ALA A 301 0.80 14.50 4.04
C ALA A 301 1.90 14.37 5.11
N ALA A 302 2.72 13.34 5.00
CA ALA A 302 3.85 13.16 5.91
C ALA A 302 5.01 12.46 5.21
N GLY A 303 6.21 12.65 5.73
CA GLY A 303 7.42 12.02 5.20
C GLY A 303 8.50 11.83 6.26
N VAL A 304 9.48 10.99 5.96
CA VAL A 304 10.60 10.70 6.86
C VAL A 304 11.88 11.36 6.36
N LEU A 305 12.45 12.24 7.18
CA LEU A 305 13.76 12.80 7.00
C LEU A 305 14.79 11.98 7.79
N LEU A 306 15.40 11.01 7.10
CA LEU A 306 16.35 10.07 7.69
C LEU A 306 17.78 10.57 7.61
N PHE A 307 18.45 10.65 8.76
CA PHE A 307 19.86 11.02 8.89
C PHE A 307 20.74 9.84 9.29
N ARG A 308 21.97 9.85 8.78
CA ARG A 308 23.06 8.97 9.22
C ARG A 308 24.02 9.77 10.09
N ARG A 309 24.41 9.17 11.21
CA ARG A 309 25.36 9.74 12.16
C ARG A 309 26.65 8.95 12.15
N ASP A 310 27.75 9.64 12.39
CA ASP A 310 29.00 8.99 12.75
C ASP A 310 28.84 8.35 14.13
N THR A 311 29.18 7.06 14.24
CA THR A 311 28.92 6.26 15.44
C THR A 311 29.80 6.64 16.63
N PHE A 312 30.88 7.37 16.41
CA PHE A 312 31.82 7.75 17.46
C PHE A 312 31.58 9.18 17.95
N THR A 313 31.39 10.12 17.02
CA THR A 313 31.22 11.55 17.30
C THR A 313 29.76 11.96 17.48
N GLY A 314 28.81 11.16 16.98
CA GLY A 314 27.39 11.52 16.94
C GLY A 314 27.04 12.60 15.92
N GLU A 315 28.02 13.06 15.12
CA GLU A 315 27.81 14.08 14.11
C GLU A 315 26.99 13.54 12.94
N ILE A 316 26.05 14.34 12.45
CA ILE A 316 25.24 13.99 11.28
C ILE A 316 26.09 14.17 10.03
N THR A 317 26.26 13.08 9.26
CA THR A 317 27.12 13.07 8.07
C THR A 317 26.32 13.06 6.76
N HIS A 318 25.22 12.32 6.73
CA HIS A 318 24.40 12.15 5.52
C HIS A 318 22.92 12.23 5.82
N VAL A 319 22.15 12.51 4.77
CA VAL A 319 20.69 12.47 4.75
C VAL A 319 20.23 11.62 3.56
N ALA A 320 19.19 10.80 3.75
CA ALA A 320 18.58 10.05 2.67
C ALA A 320 17.61 10.95 1.92
N LEU A 321 17.81 11.12 0.60
CA LEU A 321 16.97 11.95 -0.25
C LEU A 321 16.47 11.17 -1.45
N GLN A 322 15.25 11.50 -1.86
CA GLN A 322 14.58 11.00 -3.05
C GLN A 322 14.58 12.09 -4.12
N ARG A 323 14.88 11.70 -5.36
CA ARG A 323 14.67 12.53 -6.54
C ARG A 323 13.35 12.16 -7.19
N ARG A 324 12.41 13.09 -7.16
CA ARG A 324 11.01 12.88 -7.59
C ARG A 324 10.92 12.59 -9.09
N ALA A 325 10.00 11.72 -9.49
CA ALA A 325 9.70 11.46 -10.90
C ALA A 325 9.30 12.74 -11.65
N VAL A 326 9.65 12.81 -12.94
CA VAL A 326 9.48 14.01 -13.78
C VAL A 326 8.01 14.42 -13.90
N TRP A 327 7.08 13.47 -13.84
CA TRP A 327 5.64 13.71 -13.96
C TRP A 327 4.98 14.23 -12.66
N SER A 328 5.72 14.24 -11.55
CA SER A 328 5.21 14.73 -10.26
C SER A 328 5.26 16.27 -10.16
N ILE A 329 4.57 16.82 -9.16
CA ILE A 329 4.72 18.25 -8.80
C ILE A 329 6.19 18.52 -8.49
N GLU A 330 6.75 19.53 -9.16
CA GLU A 330 8.17 19.90 -9.09
C GLU A 330 9.10 18.71 -9.39
N GLY A 331 8.73 17.86 -10.36
CA GLY A 331 9.48 16.67 -10.75
C GLY A 331 10.96 16.93 -11.07
N GLY A 332 11.82 15.97 -10.73
CA GLY A 332 13.28 16.09 -10.85
C GLY A 332 13.98 16.78 -9.68
N THR A 333 13.21 17.36 -8.74
CA THR A 333 13.76 17.93 -7.51
C THR A 333 14.02 16.88 -6.43
N TRP A 334 14.85 17.24 -5.45
CA TRP A 334 15.22 16.43 -4.31
C TRP A 334 14.47 16.84 -3.04
N GLY A 335 14.04 15.86 -2.26
CA GLY A 335 13.44 16.05 -0.95
C GLY A 335 13.48 14.74 -0.16
N ASN A 336 12.84 14.72 1.01
CA ASN A 336 12.63 13.50 1.76
C ASN A 336 11.48 12.67 1.15
N PRO A 337 11.49 11.33 1.31
CA PRO A 337 10.35 10.50 0.93
C PRO A 337 9.12 10.83 1.78
N GLY A 338 7.96 10.90 1.13
CA GLY A 338 6.72 11.33 1.76
C GLY A 338 5.57 11.55 0.79
N GLY A 339 4.37 11.38 1.30
CA GLY A 339 3.15 11.33 0.49
C GLY A 339 1.88 11.56 1.31
N ALA A 340 0.73 11.35 0.66
CA ALA A 340 -0.58 11.67 1.20
C ALA A 340 -0.97 10.74 2.36
N LEU A 341 -1.64 11.28 3.38
CA LEU A 341 -2.23 10.48 4.46
C LEU A 341 -3.56 9.86 4.02
N SER A 342 -3.76 8.58 4.32
CA SER A 342 -5.04 7.90 4.13
C SER A 342 -6.07 8.26 5.21
N THR A 343 -7.33 7.90 4.99
CA THR A 343 -8.40 8.17 5.96
C THR A 343 -8.14 7.46 7.29
N GLY A 344 -8.00 8.23 8.37
CA GLY A 344 -7.73 7.72 9.72
C GLY A 344 -6.28 7.36 9.99
N GLU A 345 -5.38 7.54 9.01
CA GLU A 345 -3.94 7.35 9.17
C GLU A 345 -3.33 8.55 9.94
N SER A 346 -2.46 8.26 10.90
CA SER A 346 -1.67 9.29 11.58
C SER A 346 -0.47 9.72 10.73
N PRO A 347 0.09 10.92 10.95
CA PRO A 347 1.31 11.34 10.24
C PRO A 347 2.49 10.39 10.43
N PHE A 348 2.57 9.71 11.57
CA PHE A 348 3.61 8.71 11.85
C PHE A 348 3.43 7.44 11.02
N GLU A 349 2.21 6.92 10.94
CA GLU A 349 1.88 5.76 10.10
C GLU A 349 2.12 6.08 8.62
N GLY A 350 1.65 7.23 8.15
CA GLY A 350 1.84 7.69 6.78
C GLY A 350 3.31 7.91 6.43
N GLY A 351 4.06 8.66 7.24
CA GLY A 351 5.47 8.91 6.95
C GLY A 351 6.31 7.62 6.91
N LEU A 352 6.13 6.71 7.87
CA LEU A 352 6.83 5.42 7.90
C LEU A 352 6.45 4.53 6.72
N ARG A 353 5.18 4.59 6.30
CA ARG A 353 4.72 3.89 5.11
C ARG A 353 5.37 4.42 3.85
N GLU A 354 5.31 5.73 3.59
CA GLU A 354 5.83 6.32 2.36
C GLU A 354 7.34 6.09 2.25
N ALA A 355 8.06 6.18 3.37
CA ALA A 355 9.48 5.85 3.44
C ALA A 355 9.78 4.40 3.02
N TRP A 356 8.89 3.45 3.33
CA TRP A 356 9.02 2.07 2.89
C TRP A 356 8.60 1.87 1.42
N GLU A 357 7.45 2.45 1.03
CA GLU A 357 6.83 2.27 -0.28
C GLU A 357 7.65 2.93 -1.41
N GLU A 358 8.24 4.10 -1.17
CA GLU A 358 8.97 4.91 -2.17
C GLU A 358 10.50 4.77 -2.10
N ALA A 359 11.04 4.52 -0.89
CA ALA A 359 12.48 4.58 -0.62
C ALA A 359 13.08 3.29 -0.04
N GLY A 360 12.28 2.25 0.20
CA GLY A 360 12.76 0.99 0.79
C GLY A 360 13.33 1.14 2.20
N ILE A 361 12.98 2.21 2.92
CA ILE A 361 13.41 2.47 4.30
C ILE A 361 12.45 1.73 5.23
N ALA A 362 12.90 0.63 5.81
CA ALA A 362 12.03 -0.20 6.63
C ALA A 362 11.83 0.41 8.04
N PRO A 363 10.59 0.42 8.59
CA PRO A 363 10.31 1.01 9.90
C PRO A 363 11.18 0.43 11.03
N GLN A 364 11.55 -0.85 10.99
CA GLN A 364 12.35 -1.52 12.01
C GLN A 364 13.83 -1.09 12.05
N ASP A 365 14.32 -0.45 10.98
CA ASP A 365 15.73 -0.05 10.80
C ASP A 365 16.00 1.40 11.22
N ILE A 366 14.97 2.13 11.64
CA ILE A 366 15.06 3.54 12.03
C ILE A 366 14.40 3.79 13.38
N ASP A 367 14.84 4.87 14.03
CA ASP A 367 14.18 5.44 15.19
C ASP A 367 13.70 6.85 14.85
N ILE A 368 12.40 7.11 15.06
CA ILE A 368 11.85 8.47 14.96
C ILE A 368 12.18 9.22 16.24
N VAL A 369 12.81 10.37 16.10
CA VAL A 369 13.38 11.16 17.22
C VAL A 369 12.81 12.57 17.31
N GLY A 370 12.01 13.00 16.33
CA GLY A 370 11.38 14.30 16.31
C GLY A 370 10.30 14.37 15.23
N ALA A 371 9.45 15.39 15.31
CA ALA A 371 8.49 15.70 14.27
C ALA A 371 8.31 17.20 14.13
N HIS A 372 8.23 17.67 12.90
CA HIS A 372 7.93 19.06 12.56
C HIS A 372 6.66 19.08 11.71
N THR A 373 5.70 19.95 12.04
CA THR A 373 4.45 20.07 11.28
C THR A 373 4.23 21.50 10.81
N GLU A 374 4.16 21.66 9.49
CA GLU A 374 3.64 22.86 8.84
C GLU A 374 2.11 22.76 8.75
N ASP A 375 1.39 23.61 9.47
CA ASP A 375 -0.06 23.58 9.55
C ASP A 375 -0.68 24.79 8.84
N HIS A 376 -1.27 24.53 7.67
CA HIS A 376 -1.92 25.56 6.87
C HIS A 376 -3.42 25.71 7.20
N GLY A 377 -3.93 25.03 8.23
CA GLY A 377 -5.34 25.05 8.63
C GLY A 377 -6.10 23.80 8.14
N PRO A 378 -6.65 23.78 6.91
CA PRO A 378 -7.36 22.61 6.39
C PRO A 378 -6.42 21.50 5.89
N TRP A 379 -5.10 21.77 5.87
CA TRP A 379 -4.07 20.85 5.42
C TRP A 379 -2.79 21.05 6.22
N ALA A 380 -2.03 19.99 6.46
CA ALA A 380 -0.74 20.05 7.11
C ALA A 380 0.24 19.03 6.49
N TYR A 381 1.53 19.35 6.55
CA TYR A 381 2.63 18.43 6.26
C TYR A 381 3.41 18.14 7.53
N THR A 382 3.66 16.87 7.83
CA THR A 382 4.50 16.47 8.96
C THR A 382 5.79 15.79 8.49
N THR A 383 6.93 16.40 8.79
CA THR A 383 8.26 15.81 8.63
C THR A 383 8.64 15.05 9.88
N LEU A 384 8.86 13.74 9.76
CA LEU A 384 9.37 12.89 10.83
C LEU A 384 10.90 12.86 10.78
N LEU A 385 11.56 13.36 11.81
CA LEU A 385 13.02 13.31 11.93
C LEU A 385 13.43 11.92 12.42
N ALA A 386 14.34 11.27 11.71
CA ALA A 386 14.76 9.91 12.02
C ALA A 386 16.28 9.72 11.98
N PHE A 387 16.77 8.78 12.79
CA PHE A 387 18.12 8.24 12.68
C PHE A 387 18.08 6.77 12.30
N GLU A 388 19.16 6.29 11.68
CA GLU A 388 19.41 4.85 11.63
C GLU A 388 19.46 4.28 13.04
N ARG A 389 18.72 3.19 13.23
CA ARG A 389 18.70 2.48 14.50
C ARG A 389 20.10 1.87 14.77
N PRO A 390 20.61 1.93 16.01
CA PRO A 390 21.88 1.29 16.35
C PRO A 390 21.93 -0.19 15.96
N GLY A 391 22.98 -0.60 15.25
CA GLY A 391 23.15 -1.96 14.73
C GLY A 391 22.44 -2.24 13.41
N HIS A 392 21.69 -1.27 12.86
CA HIS A 392 21.07 -1.37 11.54
C HIS A 392 21.82 -0.51 10.52
N SER A 393 21.66 -0.83 9.24
CA SER A 393 22.20 -0.04 8.13
C SER A 393 21.17 0.05 7.03
N VAL A 394 20.66 1.26 6.81
CA VAL A 394 19.63 1.54 5.82
C VAL A 394 20.29 1.75 4.45
N LYS A 395 19.78 1.03 3.46
CA LYS A 395 20.14 1.14 2.04
C LYS A 395 18.91 1.61 1.27
N PRO A 396 18.66 2.92 1.23
CA PRO A 396 17.52 3.44 0.50
C PRO A 396 17.69 3.12 -1.00
N HIS A 397 16.59 2.82 -1.66
CA HIS A 397 16.56 2.48 -3.08
C HIS A 397 15.16 2.75 -3.64
N VAL A 398 15.09 2.96 -4.96
CA VAL A 398 13.82 3.13 -5.68
C VAL A 398 13.03 1.82 -5.59
N THR A 399 11.79 1.92 -5.13
CA THR A 399 10.87 0.77 -4.99
C THR A 399 9.63 0.86 -5.87
N ASP A 400 9.39 2.02 -6.49
CA ASP A 400 8.26 2.28 -7.38
C ASP A 400 8.63 3.24 -8.52
N ASN A 401 7.62 3.71 -9.26
CA ASN A 401 7.81 4.63 -10.38
C ASN A 401 7.68 6.11 -10.00
N GLU A 402 7.52 6.42 -8.71
CA GLU A 402 7.40 7.80 -8.19
C GLU A 402 8.77 8.44 -7.94
N SER A 403 9.82 7.61 -7.91
CA SER A 403 11.20 8.02 -7.67
C SER A 403 12.10 7.73 -8.87
N ILE A 404 12.93 8.71 -9.25
CA ILE A 404 14.02 8.49 -10.21
C ILE A 404 15.25 7.93 -9.50
N ASP A 405 15.49 8.38 -8.27
CA ASP A 405 16.65 7.98 -7.47
C ASP A 405 16.34 8.13 -5.99
N VAL A 406 16.94 7.30 -5.15
CA VAL A 406 16.88 7.42 -3.69
C VAL A 406 18.26 7.10 -3.13
N VAL A 407 18.95 8.09 -2.57
CA VAL A 407 20.36 7.96 -2.18
C VAL A 407 20.70 8.71 -0.90
N TRP A 408 21.78 8.28 -0.27
CA TRP A 408 22.48 9.06 0.74
C TRP A 408 23.24 10.23 0.11
N LYS A 409 22.97 11.44 0.58
CA LYS A 409 23.73 12.66 0.24
C LYS A 409 24.46 13.17 1.48
N ARG A 410 25.68 13.66 1.32
CA ARG A 410 26.36 14.38 2.41
C ARG A 410 25.57 15.64 2.72
N VAL A 411 25.41 15.96 4.00
CA VAL A 411 24.65 17.15 4.42
C VAL A 411 25.22 18.45 3.85
N SER A 412 26.54 18.50 3.60
CA SER A 412 27.23 19.64 2.97
C SER A 412 26.84 19.87 1.52
N ASP A 413 26.34 18.84 0.83
CA ASP A 413 26.10 18.88 -0.60
C ASP A 413 24.63 19.20 -0.92
N VAL A 414 23.75 19.18 0.08
CA VAL A 414 22.28 19.27 -0.10
C VAL A 414 21.84 20.60 -0.72
N GLU A 415 22.37 21.73 -0.24
CA GLU A 415 21.99 23.06 -0.75
C GLU A 415 22.39 23.28 -2.22
N SER A 416 23.29 22.45 -2.76
CA SER A 416 23.69 22.50 -4.18
C SER A 416 22.75 21.72 -5.11
N LEU A 417 21.83 20.92 -4.56
CA LEU A 417 20.89 20.13 -5.33
C LEU A 417 19.67 20.98 -5.75
N PRO A 418 18.97 20.62 -6.85
CA PRO A 418 17.67 21.19 -7.14
C PRO A 418 16.66 20.66 -6.10
N LEU A 419 16.48 21.40 -5.01
CA LEU A 419 15.58 21.01 -3.91
C LEU A 419 14.12 21.33 -4.22
N LEU A 420 13.23 20.49 -3.71
CA LEU A 420 11.79 20.75 -3.69
C LEU A 420 11.52 22.01 -2.87
N SER A 421 10.63 22.90 -3.32
CA SER A 421 10.47 24.24 -2.73
C SER A 421 10.20 24.23 -1.22
N TYR A 422 9.29 23.35 -0.75
CA TYR A 422 8.96 23.22 0.68
C TYR A 422 10.14 22.66 1.47
N PHE A 423 10.75 21.57 0.98
CA PHE A 423 11.95 20.98 1.61
C PHE A 423 13.10 22.00 1.73
N LYS A 424 13.28 22.84 0.71
CA LYS A 424 14.29 23.89 0.72
C LYS A 424 14.05 24.93 1.81
N ALA A 425 12.79 25.28 2.08
CA ALA A 425 12.43 26.26 3.10
C ALA A 425 12.80 25.76 4.51
N ASP A 426 12.57 24.48 4.79
CA ASP A 426 12.74 23.91 6.14
C ASP A 426 14.10 23.27 6.39
N TRP A 427 14.88 22.99 5.33
CA TRP A 427 16.08 22.15 5.42
C TRP A 427 17.06 22.56 6.52
N LEU A 428 17.37 23.85 6.64
CA LEU A 428 18.35 24.32 7.64
C LEU A 428 17.81 24.20 9.07
N ASP A 429 16.52 24.44 9.26
CA ASP A 429 15.87 24.34 10.56
C ASP A 429 15.74 22.87 10.97
N ASP A 430 15.34 21.98 10.05
CA ASP A 430 15.28 20.54 10.30
C ASP A 430 16.64 19.93 10.60
N LEU A 431 17.68 20.33 9.86
CA LEU A 431 19.06 19.92 10.16
C LEU A 431 19.52 20.44 11.53
N HIS A 432 19.14 21.67 11.90
CA HIS A 432 19.43 22.23 13.22
C HIS A 432 18.74 21.42 14.33
N ARG A 433 17.45 21.12 14.18
CA ARG A 433 16.66 20.28 15.10
C ARG A 433 17.30 18.90 15.26
N ALA A 434 17.64 18.23 14.16
CA ALA A 434 18.29 16.92 14.19
C ALA A 434 19.64 16.96 14.91
N ARG A 435 20.45 18.01 14.72
CA ARG A 435 21.73 18.20 15.43
C ARG A 435 21.53 18.40 16.94
N GLN A 436 20.53 19.18 17.34
CA GLN A 436 20.21 19.37 18.76
C GLN A 436 19.81 18.05 19.41
N ILE A 437 18.94 17.27 18.77
CA ILE A 437 18.52 15.95 19.23
C ILE A 437 19.72 15.00 19.32
N SER A 438 20.57 14.96 18.29
CA SER A 438 21.75 14.09 18.29
C SER A 438 22.69 14.36 19.47
N ARG A 439 22.93 15.65 19.77
CA ARG A 439 23.76 16.06 20.92
C ARG A 439 23.14 15.65 22.25
N ALA A 440 21.83 15.84 22.41
CA ALA A 440 21.12 15.43 23.63
C ALA A 440 21.13 13.91 23.85
N MET A 441 21.13 13.12 22.77
CA MET A 441 21.26 11.66 22.85
C MET A 441 22.67 11.19 23.21
N ALA A 442 23.72 11.96 22.90
CA ALA A 442 25.11 11.60 23.22
C ALA A 442 25.47 11.86 24.70
N THR A 443 24.67 12.65 25.41
CA THR A 443 24.88 13.00 26.83
C THR A 443 24.14 12.10 27.82
N ASN A 444 23.28 11.19 27.32
CA ASN A 444 22.56 10.16 28.09
C ASN A 444 23.17 8.78 27.79
#